data_AF-A0AAU9M4X2-F1
#
_entry.id   AF-A0AAU9M4X2-F1
#
_cell.length_a   1.000
_cell.length_b   1.000
_cell.length_c   1.000
_cell.angle_alpha   90.00
_cell.angle_beta   90.00
_cell.angle_gamma   90.00
#
_symmetry.space_group_name_H-M   'P 1'
#
loop_
_entity.id
_entity.type
_entity.pdbx_description
1 polymer ?
#
loop_
_entity_poly.entity_id
_entity_poly.type
_entity_poly.pdbx_seq_one_letter_code
_entity_poly.pdbx_strand_id
1 'polypeptide(L)'
;MAINCKENQHRQPDWLTEELRKAQLDNEVMFARKPCIYKVPQHLREADKKSYTPSVVSMGPYHFHNRHLHPMERHKWRAFYQTINRHKHDFKLYLDAIKDLEAKARGSYEGEINLNSDDFVKMMVLDGCFILELFRGMKDGFDTLGYSEGDPVFSICGSLDFIRRDMIKLENQIPLFILDALIALQSPVRDTHYLVKMAISFFAPLIPTDEPVDKGADFTHLDPQSHHCLQLFRENLVSKGLIAPKPAKKLWKRRLSINVVGKPTTQVIYCVSQLTEGGVRFRM
;
A
#
# COMPACT_ATOMS: atom_id res chain seq x y z
N MET A 1 -29.14 58.03 -45.73
CA MET A 1 -29.03 56.57 -45.52
C MET A 1 -27.86 56.33 -44.58
N ALA A 2 -28.15 56.08 -43.30
CA ALA A 2 -27.14 55.78 -42.29
C ALA A 2 -27.04 54.26 -42.12
N ILE A 3 -25.88 53.68 -42.45
CA ILE A 3 -25.61 52.26 -42.24
C ILE A 3 -25.12 52.14 -40.78
N ASN A 4 -26.00 51.63 -39.92
CA ASN A 4 -25.72 51.32 -38.54
C ASN A 4 -24.90 50.02 -38.48
N CYS A 5 -23.57 50.13 -38.48
CA CYS A 5 -22.66 49.04 -38.16
C CYS A 5 -22.73 48.80 -36.64
N LYS A 6 -23.65 47.92 -36.22
CA LYS A 6 -23.65 47.37 -34.87
C LYS A 6 -22.36 46.59 -34.66
N GLU A 7 -21.57 47.03 -33.69
CA GLU A 7 -20.46 46.28 -33.10
C GLU A 7 -20.95 44.90 -32.66
N ASN A 8 -20.50 43.87 -33.37
CA ASN A 8 -20.66 42.48 -32.95
C ASN A 8 -19.61 42.21 -31.86
N GLN A 9 -19.90 42.64 -30.62
CA GLN A 9 -19.18 42.17 -29.45
C GLN A 9 -19.40 40.66 -29.36
N HIS A 10 -18.36 39.90 -29.75
CA HIS A 10 -18.22 38.48 -29.48
C HIS A 10 -18.26 38.29 -27.96
N ARG A 11 -19.46 38.11 -27.39
CA ARG A 11 -19.61 37.64 -26.01
C ARG A 11 -18.97 36.26 -25.95
N GLN A 12 -17.89 36.13 -25.17
CA GLN A 12 -17.34 34.82 -24.86
C GLN A 12 -18.46 33.94 -24.29
N PRO A 13 -18.56 32.67 -24.71
CA PRO A 13 -19.64 31.81 -24.24
C PRO A 13 -19.53 31.60 -22.72
N ASP A 14 -20.63 31.75 -21.99
CA ASP A 14 -20.67 31.55 -20.53
C ASP A 14 -20.17 30.15 -20.13
N TRP A 15 -20.39 29.14 -20.99
CA TRP A 15 -19.88 27.77 -20.77
C TRP A 15 -18.35 27.71 -20.76
N LEU A 16 -17.66 28.51 -21.60
CA LEU A 16 -16.20 28.50 -21.68
C LEU A 16 -15.59 29.10 -20.42
N THR A 17 -16.20 30.17 -19.89
CA THR A 17 -15.78 30.80 -18.64
C THR A 17 -15.92 29.85 -17.46
N GLU A 18 -17.01 29.09 -17.41
CA GLU A 18 -17.23 28.08 -16.37
C GLU A 18 -16.23 26.92 -16.47
N GLU A 19 -15.97 26.39 -17.66
CA GLU A 19 -14.98 25.32 -17.87
C GLU A 19 -13.55 25.79 -17.57
N LEU A 20 -13.18 27.02 -17.94
CA LEU A 20 -11.87 27.58 -17.58
C LEU A 20 -11.73 27.80 -16.07
N ARG A 21 -12.80 28.22 -15.39
CA ARG A 21 -12.83 28.34 -13.92
C ARG A 21 -12.65 26.98 -13.25
N LYS A 22 -13.33 25.93 -13.75
CA LYS A 22 -13.13 24.55 -13.28
C LYS A 22 -11.70 24.09 -13.50
N ALA A 23 -11.14 24.29 -14.69
CA ALA A 23 -9.75 23.91 -14.99
C ALA A 23 -8.73 24.66 -14.12
N GLN A 24 -8.96 25.94 -13.81
CA GLN A 24 -8.12 26.68 -12.87
C GLN A 24 -8.22 26.11 -11.45
N LEU A 25 -9.44 25.82 -10.98
CA LEU A 25 -9.66 25.21 -9.68
C LEU A 25 -9.03 23.81 -9.61
N ASP A 26 -9.15 23.00 -10.66
CA ASP A 26 -8.53 21.69 -10.77
C ASP A 26 -7.01 21.78 -10.70
N ASN A 27 -6.39 22.75 -11.37
CA ASN A 27 -4.96 23.00 -11.24
C ASN A 27 -4.57 23.38 -9.81
N GLU A 28 -5.28 24.34 -9.18
CA GLU A 28 -5.03 24.73 -7.80
C GLU A 28 -5.19 23.54 -6.83
N VAL A 29 -6.22 22.73 -7.03
CA VAL A 29 -6.50 21.51 -6.25
C VAL A 29 -5.41 20.46 -6.49
N MET A 30 -4.92 20.26 -7.71
CA MET A 30 -3.85 19.32 -8.03
C MET A 30 -2.48 19.78 -7.53
N PHE A 31 -2.21 21.09 -7.50
CA PHE A 31 -0.98 21.61 -6.90
C PHE A 31 -1.02 21.54 -5.36
N ALA A 32 -2.20 21.69 -4.77
CA ALA A 32 -2.40 21.61 -3.32
C ALA A 32 -2.51 20.16 -2.80
N ARG A 33 -3.22 19.29 -3.51
CA ARG A 33 -3.33 17.85 -3.23
C ARG A 33 -2.18 17.17 -3.95
N LYS A 34 -1.17 16.72 -3.22
CA LYS A 34 -0.14 15.82 -3.75
C LYS A 34 -0.57 14.38 -3.46
N PRO A 35 -1.40 13.75 -4.31
CA PRO A 35 -1.78 12.36 -4.10
C PRO A 35 -0.54 11.49 -4.15
N CYS A 36 -0.55 10.42 -3.36
CA CYS A 36 0.49 9.41 -3.34
C CYS A 36 -0.06 8.03 -3.73
N ILE A 37 -1.38 7.86 -3.74
CA ILE A 37 -2.06 6.63 -4.14
C ILE A 37 -2.84 6.95 -5.43
N TYR A 38 -2.38 6.38 -6.54
CA TYR A 38 -2.89 6.67 -7.89
C TYR A 38 -3.81 5.57 -8.39
N LYS A 39 -4.72 5.93 -9.31
CA LYS A 39 -5.52 4.96 -10.07
C LYS A 39 -4.73 4.47 -11.28
N VAL A 40 -4.95 3.21 -11.61
CA VAL A 40 -4.38 2.59 -12.80
C VAL A 40 -5.14 3.10 -14.02
N PRO A 41 -4.45 3.67 -15.03
CA PRO A 41 -5.07 4.06 -16.28
C PRO A 41 -5.88 2.93 -16.91
N GLN A 42 -7.05 3.27 -17.45
CA GLN A 42 -8.00 2.28 -17.94
C GLN A 42 -7.40 1.31 -18.97
N HIS A 43 -6.62 1.83 -19.92
CA HIS A 43 -5.96 1.00 -20.94
C HIS A 43 -4.99 -0.05 -20.37
N LEU A 44 -4.28 0.26 -19.27
CA LEU A 44 -3.42 -0.72 -18.59
C LEU A 44 -4.26 -1.79 -17.87
N ARG A 45 -5.36 -1.37 -17.24
CA ARG A 45 -6.28 -2.30 -16.58
C ARG A 45 -6.93 -3.26 -17.55
N GLU A 46 -7.34 -2.78 -18.72
CA GLU A 46 -7.96 -3.62 -19.75
C GLU A 46 -6.99 -4.67 -20.29
N ALA A 47 -5.69 -4.34 -20.37
CA ALA A 47 -4.66 -5.30 -20.74
C ALA A 47 -4.44 -6.40 -19.69
N ASP A 48 -4.46 -6.05 -18.39
CA ASP A 48 -4.34 -7.04 -17.31
C ASP A 48 -5.09 -6.64 -16.04
N LYS A 49 -6.39 -6.98 -15.99
CA LYS A 49 -7.24 -6.69 -14.84
C LYS A 49 -6.77 -7.38 -13.56
N LYS A 50 -6.20 -8.58 -13.65
CA LYS A 50 -5.84 -9.39 -12.48
C LYS A 50 -4.64 -8.81 -11.74
N SER A 51 -3.73 -8.15 -12.45
CA SER A 51 -2.58 -7.50 -11.81
C SER A 51 -2.98 -6.34 -10.91
N TYR A 52 -4.05 -5.62 -11.24
CA TYR A 52 -4.44 -4.40 -10.51
C TYR A 52 -5.59 -4.61 -9.52
N THR A 53 -6.47 -5.59 -9.72
CA THR A 53 -7.57 -5.88 -8.78
C THR A 53 -7.08 -6.81 -7.65
N PRO A 54 -7.36 -6.51 -6.37
CA PRO A 54 -7.06 -7.41 -5.26
C PRO A 54 -7.90 -8.69 -5.33
N SER A 55 -7.33 -9.76 -4.78
CA SER A 55 -7.85 -11.12 -4.89
C SER A 55 -8.70 -11.53 -3.69
N VAL A 56 -8.27 -11.15 -2.48
CA VAL A 56 -8.86 -11.60 -1.21
C VAL A 56 -9.23 -10.47 -0.27
N VAL A 57 -8.53 -9.32 -0.31
CA VAL A 57 -8.78 -8.21 0.63
C VAL A 57 -8.67 -6.83 -0.02
N SER A 58 -9.70 -6.02 0.19
CA SER A 58 -9.67 -4.58 -0.10
C SER A 58 -8.99 -3.84 1.05
N MET A 59 -8.13 -2.87 0.76
CA MET A 59 -7.59 -1.90 1.71
C MET A 59 -7.70 -0.51 1.11
N GLY A 60 -8.38 0.37 1.82
CA GLY A 60 -8.71 1.70 1.35
C GLY A 60 -9.91 1.71 0.39
N PRO A 61 -10.21 2.89 -0.17
CA PRO A 61 -11.51 3.21 -0.75
C PRO A 61 -11.74 2.66 -2.16
N TYR A 62 -10.69 2.44 -2.97
CA TYR A 62 -10.86 2.14 -4.40
C TYR A 62 -11.53 0.80 -4.67
N HIS A 63 -11.41 -0.16 -3.77
CA HIS A 63 -12.03 -1.48 -3.88
C HIS A 63 -13.10 -1.76 -2.82
N PHE A 64 -13.52 -0.73 -2.06
CA PHE A 64 -14.46 -0.85 -0.95
C PHE A 64 -15.80 -1.50 -1.35
N HIS A 65 -16.32 -1.16 -2.53
CA HIS A 65 -17.62 -1.65 -3.03
C HIS A 65 -17.55 -3.00 -3.75
N ASN A 66 -16.36 -3.61 -3.86
CA ASN A 66 -16.19 -4.86 -4.60
C ASN A 66 -16.68 -6.06 -3.79
N ARG A 67 -17.83 -6.60 -4.21
CA ARG A 67 -18.53 -7.66 -3.45
C ARG A 67 -17.71 -8.93 -3.23
N HIS A 68 -16.81 -9.27 -4.14
CA HIS A 68 -15.96 -10.46 -4.00
C HIS A 68 -14.95 -10.36 -2.86
N LEU A 69 -14.68 -9.15 -2.35
CA LEU A 69 -13.73 -8.89 -1.26
C LEU A 69 -14.42 -8.80 0.12
N HIS A 70 -15.75 -8.69 0.16
CA HIS A 70 -16.51 -8.59 1.41
C HIS A 70 -16.31 -9.74 2.41
N PRO A 71 -16.00 -10.99 2.01
CA PRO A 71 -15.70 -12.05 2.98
C PRO A 71 -14.59 -11.70 3.96
N MET A 72 -13.66 -10.81 3.61
CA MET A 72 -12.59 -10.37 4.51
C MET A 72 -13.03 -9.33 5.55
N GLU A 73 -14.14 -8.61 5.33
CA GLU A 73 -14.59 -7.54 6.24
C GLU A 73 -14.83 -8.05 7.67
N ARG A 74 -15.38 -9.26 7.82
CA ARG A 74 -15.55 -9.88 9.14
C ARG A 74 -14.22 -10.06 9.89
N HIS A 75 -13.13 -10.31 9.18
CA HIS A 75 -11.81 -10.50 9.77
C HIS A 75 -11.16 -9.18 10.17
N LYS A 76 -11.48 -8.08 9.47
CA LYS A 76 -11.10 -6.73 9.88
C LYS A 76 -11.80 -6.31 11.18
N TRP A 77 -13.09 -6.61 11.31
CA TRP A 77 -13.81 -6.43 12.57
C TRP A 77 -13.22 -7.27 13.71
N ARG A 78 -12.85 -8.53 13.44
CA ARG A 78 -12.15 -9.37 14.43
C ARG A 78 -10.82 -8.75 14.87
N ALA A 79 -10.00 -8.24 13.95
CA ALA A 79 -8.76 -7.55 14.27
C ALA A 79 -9.00 -6.29 15.12
N PHE A 80 -10.00 -5.48 14.74
CA PHE A 80 -10.35 -4.29 15.51
C PHE A 80 -10.82 -4.65 16.92
N TYR A 81 -11.70 -5.65 17.05
CA TYR A 81 -12.17 -6.15 18.35
C TYR A 81 -11.01 -6.64 19.24
N GLN A 82 -10.09 -7.44 18.68
CA GLN A 82 -8.93 -7.92 19.43
C GLN A 82 -8.01 -6.77 19.85
N THR A 83 -7.84 -5.78 18.98
CA THR A 83 -7.06 -4.56 19.28
C THR A 83 -7.66 -3.80 20.45
N ILE A 84 -8.94 -3.43 20.40
CA ILE A 84 -9.58 -2.65 21.48
C ILE A 84 -9.65 -3.44 22.80
N ASN A 85 -9.90 -4.74 22.74
CA ASN A 85 -10.00 -5.57 23.94
C ASN A 85 -8.64 -5.79 24.61
N ARG A 86 -7.56 -5.93 23.83
CA ARG A 86 -6.19 -6.06 24.33
C ARG A 86 -5.72 -4.81 25.04
N HIS A 87 -6.00 -3.64 24.45
CA HIS A 87 -5.57 -2.36 24.99
C HIS A 87 -6.57 -1.72 25.96
N LYS A 88 -7.77 -2.29 26.14
CA LYS A 88 -8.86 -1.76 26.98
C LYS A 88 -9.27 -0.34 26.56
N HIS A 89 -9.30 -0.09 25.26
CA HIS A 89 -9.68 1.21 24.71
C HIS A 89 -11.17 1.27 24.35
N ASP A 90 -11.75 2.47 24.44
CA ASP A 90 -13.02 2.77 23.78
C ASP A 90 -12.81 2.84 22.26
N PHE A 91 -13.76 2.31 21.48
CA PHE A 91 -13.73 2.37 20.02
C PHE A 91 -13.76 3.82 19.51
N LYS A 92 -14.38 4.75 20.26
CA LYS A 92 -14.46 6.17 19.90
C LYS A 92 -13.08 6.80 19.72
N LEU A 93 -12.12 6.41 20.56
CA LEU A 93 -10.74 6.88 20.48
C LEU A 93 -10.13 6.69 19.07
N TYR A 94 -10.43 5.57 18.43
CA TYR A 94 -9.93 5.28 17.09
C TYR A 94 -10.68 6.04 16.00
N LEU A 95 -12.01 6.16 16.14
CA LEU A 95 -12.84 6.91 15.21
C LEU A 95 -12.44 8.39 15.21
N ASP A 96 -12.31 9.01 16.38
CA ASP A 96 -11.96 10.42 16.52
C ASP A 96 -10.56 10.70 15.96
N ALA A 97 -9.57 9.86 16.29
CA ALA A 97 -8.21 10.00 15.78
C ALA A 97 -8.13 9.95 14.24
N ILE A 98 -8.97 9.13 13.59
CA ILE A 98 -9.01 9.05 12.13
C ILE A 98 -9.91 10.11 11.52
N LYS A 99 -10.96 10.55 12.22
CA LYS A 99 -11.82 11.66 11.80
C LYS A 99 -11.00 12.94 11.61
N ASP A 100 -10.12 13.25 12.55
CA ASP A 100 -9.23 14.43 12.48
C ASP A 100 -8.28 14.38 11.27
N LEU A 101 -7.98 13.18 10.78
CA LEU A 101 -7.08 12.94 9.65
C LEU A 101 -7.82 12.74 8.32
N GLU A 102 -9.15 12.75 8.30
CA GLU A 102 -9.95 12.37 7.13
C GLU A 102 -9.60 13.21 5.88
N ALA A 103 -9.55 14.54 6.03
CA ALA A 103 -9.29 15.43 4.90
C ALA A 103 -7.91 15.14 4.26
N LYS A 104 -6.89 14.92 5.11
CA LYS A 104 -5.53 14.56 4.66
C LYS A 104 -5.50 13.17 4.03
N ALA A 105 -6.22 12.21 4.60
CA ALA A 105 -6.32 10.84 4.08
C ALA A 105 -6.98 10.81 2.69
N ARG A 106 -8.09 11.53 2.52
CA ARG A 106 -8.74 11.69 1.20
C ARG A 106 -7.81 12.36 0.20
N GLY A 107 -7.07 13.39 0.60
CA GLY A 107 -6.07 14.05 -0.24
C GLY A 107 -4.88 13.19 -0.67
N SER A 108 -4.71 12.00 -0.07
CA SER A 108 -3.67 11.04 -0.46
C SER A 108 -4.05 10.22 -1.70
N TYR A 109 -5.34 10.18 -2.06
CA TYR A 109 -5.86 9.42 -3.19
C TYR A 109 -6.08 10.32 -4.41
N GLU A 110 -5.74 9.80 -5.60
CA GLU A 110 -6.10 10.41 -6.87
C GLU A 110 -7.61 10.31 -7.14
N GLY A 111 -8.19 11.44 -7.53
CA GLY A 111 -9.60 11.59 -7.85
C GLY A 111 -10.53 11.60 -6.64
N GLU A 112 -11.83 11.62 -6.91
CA GLU A 112 -12.85 11.68 -5.87
C GLU A 112 -13.10 10.31 -5.21
N ILE A 113 -13.36 10.34 -3.90
CA ILE A 113 -13.73 9.18 -3.10
C ILE A 113 -15.22 9.25 -2.77
N ASN A 114 -16.00 8.40 -3.42
CA ASN A 114 -17.46 8.29 -3.26
C ASN A 114 -17.84 7.50 -2.00
N LEU A 115 -17.43 8.01 -0.83
CA LEU A 115 -17.82 7.51 0.48
C LEU A 115 -18.21 8.68 1.36
N ASN A 116 -19.30 8.54 2.11
CA ASN A 116 -19.60 9.48 3.19
C ASN A 116 -18.49 9.42 4.26
N SER A 117 -18.47 10.42 5.13
CA SER A 117 -17.40 10.58 6.11
C SER A 117 -17.33 9.41 7.11
N ASP A 118 -18.47 8.92 7.57
CA ASP A 118 -18.51 7.84 8.57
C ASP A 118 -18.05 6.50 7.99
N ASP A 119 -18.46 6.17 6.76
CA ASP A 119 -18.01 4.97 6.06
C ASP A 119 -16.51 5.03 5.76
N PHE A 120 -16.00 6.19 5.35
CA PHE A 120 -14.58 6.38 5.08
C PHE A 120 -13.74 6.22 6.35
N VAL A 121 -14.12 6.87 7.45
CA VAL A 121 -13.41 6.78 8.74
C VAL A 121 -13.46 5.35 9.28
N LYS A 122 -14.64 4.71 9.28
CA LYS A 122 -14.80 3.31 9.67
C LYS A 122 -13.89 2.40 8.86
N MET A 123 -13.88 2.54 7.53
CA MET A 123 -13.01 1.75 6.65
C MET A 123 -11.52 1.95 7.01
N MET A 124 -11.07 3.19 7.19
CA MET A 124 -9.68 3.47 7.54
C MET A 124 -9.26 2.87 8.88
N VAL A 125 -10.13 2.93 9.90
CA VAL A 125 -9.88 2.30 11.20
C VAL A 125 -9.79 0.78 11.07
N LEU A 126 -10.79 0.15 10.42
CA LEU A 126 -10.85 -1.31 10.29
C LEU A 126 -9.68 -1.86 9.49
N ASP A 127 -9.40 -1.26 8.33
CA ASP A 127 -8.32 -1.69 7.47
C ASP A 127 -6.95 -1.42 8.12
N GLY A 128 -6.79 -0.28 8.78
CA GLY A 128 -5.55 0.06 9.46
C GLY A 128 -5.26 -0.85 10.66
N CYS A 129 -6.27 -1.14 11.49
CA CYS A 129 -6.14 -2.12 12.57
C CYS A 129 -5.88 -3.53 12.05
N PHE A 130 -6.54 -3.94 10.95
CA PHE A 130 -6.27 -5.22 10.30
C PHE A 130 -4.81 -5.36 9.85
N ILE A 131 -4.26 -4.33 9.19
CA ILE A 131 -2.86 -4.31 8.76
C ILE A 131 -1.91 -4.38 9.98
N LEU A 132 -2.15 -3.56 11.00
CA LEU A 132 -1.32 -3.54 12.21
C LEU A 132 -1.36 -4.86 12.99
N GLU A 133 -2.51 -5.54 13.00
CA GLU A 133 -2.65 -6.84 13.62
C GLU A 133 -1.85 -7.92 12.86
N LEU A 134 -1.88 -7.91 11.53
CA LEU A 134 -1.06 -8.80 10.69
C LEU A 134 0.43 -8.57 10.89
N PHE A 135 0.84 -7.30 10.96
CA PHE A 135 2.23 -6.90 11.23
C PHE A 135 2.70 -7.42 12.59
N ARG A 136 1.90 -7.26 13.64
CA ARG A 136 2.21 -7.79 14.97
C ARG A 136 2.23 -9.32 15.00
N GLY A 137 1.25 -9.98 14.39
CA GLY A 137 1.19 -11.44 14.42
C GLY A 137 2.38 -12.09 13.72
N MET A 138 2.92 -11.44 12.69
CA MET A 138 4.16 -11.87 12.04
C MET A 138 5.42 -11.65 12.89
N LYS A 139 5.43 -10.64 13.75
CA LYS A 139 6.58 -10.30 14.59
C LYS A 139 6.56 -11.07 15.92
N ASP A 140 5.42 -11.07 16.59
CA ASP A 140 5.24 -11.51 17.97
C ASP A 140 4.49 -12.86 18.07
N GLY A 141 3.99 -13.41 16.96
CA GLY A 141 3.17 -14.62 16.91
C GLY A 141 1.67 -14.32 16.90
N PHE A 142 0.87 -15.06 16.13
CA PHE A 142 -0.59 -14.85 16.09
C PHE A 142 -1.30 -15.43 17.32
N ASP A 143 -0.76 -16.47 17.90
CA ASP A 143 -1.18 -17.08 19.16
C ASP A 143 -1.10 -16.09 20.33
N THR A 144 -0.02 -15.29 20.39
CA THR A 144 0.14 -14.25 21.41
C THR A 144 -0.87 -13.11 21.28
N LEU A 145 -1.43 -12.91 20.08
CA LEU A 145 -2.51 -11.96 19.82
C LEU A 145 -3.91 -12.53 20.07
N GLY A 146 -4.01 -13.82 20.43
CA GLY A 146 -5.27 -14.50 20.73
C GLY A 146 -5.95 -15.16 19.53
N TYR A 147 -5.20 -15.49 18.47
CA TYR A 147 -5.70 -16.28 17.35
C TYR A 147 -5.23 -17.73 17.45
N SER A 148 -6.05 -18.69 17.04
CA SER A 148 -5.66 -20.09 17.02
C SER A 148 -4.73 -20.39 15.84
N GLU A 149 -3.90 -21.43 15.97
CA GLU A 149 -2.99 -21.87 14.88
C GLU A 149 -3.73 -22.21 13.57
N GLY A 150 -5.00 -22.64 13.68
CA GLY A 150 -5.88 -22.94 12.54
C GLY A 150 -6.69 -21.75 12.02
N ASP A 151 -6.45 -20.51 12.47
CA ASP A 151 -7.20 -19.36 11.98
C ASP A 151 -6.96 -19.16 10.46
N PRO A 152 -8.01 -18.95 9.65
CA PRO A 152 -7.86 -18.85 8.20
C PRO A 152 -7.12 -17.58 7.71
N VAL A 153 -6.97 -16.56 8.56
CA VAL A 153 -6.41 -15.25 8.21
C VAL A 153 -5.21 -14.89 9.09
N PHE A 154 -5.34 -15.06 10.39
CA PHE A 154 -4.32 -14.75 11.39
C PHE A 154 -3.53 -15.99 11.78
N SER A 155 -2.97 -16.68 10.78
CA SER A 155 -2.05 -17.81 10.97
C SER A 155 -1.03 -17.86 9.83
N ILE A 156 0.11 -18.51 10.07
CA ILE A 156 1.18 -18.62 9.06
C ILE A 156 0.74 -19.45 7.85
N CYS A 157 -0.07 -20.50 8.08
CA CYS A 157 -0.58 -21.39 7.03
C CYS A 157 -1.88 -20.89 6.37
N GLY A 158 -2.40 -19.74 6.80
CA GLY A 158 -3.65 -19.16 6.30
C GLY A 158 -3.47 -18.40 4.98
N SER A 159 -4.30 -17.38 4.78
CA SER A 159 -4.37 -16.60 3.53
C SER A 159 -3.24 -15.56 3.36
N LEU A 160 -2.16 -15.68 4.13
CA LEU A 160 -1.21 -14.59 4.37
C LEU A 160 -0.47 -14.15 3.11
N ASP A 161 -0.09 -15.08 2.24
CA ASP A 161 0.61 -14.75 1.00
C ASP A 161 -0.29 -14.03 -0.01
N PHE A 162 -1.59 -14.37 -0.05
CA PHE A 162 -2.55 -13.64 -0.87
C PHE A 162 -2.77 -12.22 -0.34
N ILE A 163 -2.87 -12.07 0.99
CA ILE A 163 -3.00 -10.77 1.66
C ILE A 163 -1.77 -9.90 1.38
N ARG A 164 -0.57 -10.45 1.54
CA ARG A 164 0.72 -9.78 1.22
C ARG A 164 0.74 -9.23 -0.20
N ARG A 165 0.33 -10.03 -1.19
CA ARG A 165 0.27 -9.64 -2.60
C ARG A 165 -0.75 -8.54 -2.84
N ASP A 166 -1.92 -8.64 -2.22
CA ASP A 166 -2.95 -7.61 -2.30
C ASP A 166 -2.47 -6.29 -1.66
N MET A 167 -1.74 -6.35 -0.54
CA MET A 167 -1.18 -5.20 0.18
C MET A 167 -0.12 -4.39 -0.58
N ILE A 168 0.42 -4.92 -1.66
CA ILE A 168 1.39 -4.22 -2.53
C ILE A 168 0.80 -3.87 -3.90
N LYS A 169 -0.53 -3.99 -4.09
CA LYS A 169 -1.19 -3.48 -5.31
C LYS A 169 -1.39 -1.97 -5.21
N LEU A 170 -1.14 -1.27 -6.32
CA LEU A 170 -1.20 0.20 -6.40
C LEU A 170 -2.52 0.78 -5.88
N GLU A 171 -3.65 0.16 -6.25
CA GLU A 171 -4.99 0.65 -5.90
C GLU A 171 -5.52 0.10 -4.57
N ASN A 172 -4.70 -0.63 -3.83
CA ASN A 172 -5.10 -1.33 -2.61
C ASN A 172 -4.24 -0.88 -1.43
N GLN A 173 -4.12 0.44 -1.27
CA GLN A 173 -3.21 1.10 -0.34
C GLN A 173 -3.96 1.96 0.69
N ILE A 174 -3.35 2.11 1.85
CA ILE A 174 -3.72 3.06 2.90
C ILE A 174 -2.51 3.94 3.20
N PRO A 175 -2.71 5.25 3.44
CA PRO A 175 -1.61 6.13 3.80
C PRO A 175 -0.93 5.67 5.09
N LEU A 176 0.40 5.62 5.11
CA LEU A 176 1.17 5.08 6.23
C LEU A 176 0.95 5.90 7.52
N PHE A 177 0.74 7.21 7.40
CA PHE A 177 0.44 8.07 8.54
C PHE A 177 -0.86 7.69 9.28
N ILE A 178 -1.80 7.02 8.61
CA ILE A 178 -3.01 6.47 9.26
C ILE A 178 -2.61 5.31 10.17
N LEU A 179 -1.73 4.42 9.69
CA LEU A 179 -1.19 3.34 10.52
C LEU A 179 -0.36 3.90 11.69
N ASP A 180 0.40 4.97 11.47
CA ASP A 180 1.16 5.65 12.52
C ASP A 180 0.28 6.28 13.60
N ALA A 181 -0.87 6.86 13.22
CA ALA A 181 -1.84 7.39 14.17
C ALA A 181 -2.46 6.26 14.99
N LEU A 182 -2.94 5.19 14.33
CA LEU A 182 -3.56 4.06 15.00
C LEU A 182 -2.61 3.32 15.95
N ILE A 183 -1.35 3.16 15.55
CA ILE A 183 -0.35 2.48 16.38
C ILE A 183 0.11 3.38 17.54
N ALA A 184 -0.01 4.70 17.44
CA ALA A 184 0.30 5.64 18.54
C ALA A 184 -0.64 5.45 19.71
N LEU A 185 -1.92 5.20 19.41
CA LEU A 185 -2.92 4.90 20.42
C LEU A 185 -2.56 3.63 21.19
N GLN A 186 -2.06 2.61 20.49
CA GLN A 186 -1.82 1.26 21.01
C GLN A 186 -0.48 1.11 21.75
N SER A 187 0.52 1.91 21.38
CA SER A 187 1.84 1.93 22.01
C SER A 187 2.47 3.31 21.86
N PRO A 188 2.31 4.19 22.87
CA PRO A 188 2.76 5.58 22.78
C PRO A 188 4.29 5.71 22.83
N VAL A 189 5.00 4.73 23.40
CA VAL A 189 6.47 4.69 23.41
C VAL A 189 6.94 3.75 22.32
N ARG A 190 7.39 4.31 21.20
CA ARG A 190 7.89 3.54 20.06
C ARG A 190 9.07 4.22 19.38
N ASP A 191 9.95 3.40 18.83
CA ASP A 191 11.02 3.85 17.94
C ASP A 191 10.41 4.48 16.67
N THR A 192 11.06 5.52 16.14
CA THR A 192 10.69 6.23 14.91
C THR A 192 10.47 5.28 13.73
N HIS A 193 11.22 4.17 13.68
CA HIS A 193 11.13 3.19 12.59
C HIS A 193 10.28 1.95 12.92
N TYR A 194 9.53 1.96 14.02
CA TYR A 194 8.82 0.77 14.49
C TYR A 194 7.83 0.20 13.46
N LEU A 195 7.01 1.06 12.84
CA LEU A 195 6.06 0.65 11.81
C LEU A 195 6.76 0.12 10.56
N VAL A 196 7.81 0.82 10.11
CA VAL A 196 8.63 0.45 8.95
C VAL A 196 9.25 -0.93 9.13
N LYS A 197 9.84 -1.20 10.31
CA LYS A 197 10.43 -2.50 10.67
C LYS A 197 9.42 -3.63 10.57
N MET A 198 8.21 -3.43 11.10
CA MET A 198 7.16 -4.44 11.04
C MET A 198 6.69 -4.69 9.60
N ALA A 199 6.47 -3.63 8.83
CA ALA A 199 6.04 -3.75 7.44
C ALA A 199 7.07 -4.51 6.59
N ILE A 200 8.37 -4.22 6.75
CA ILE A 200 9.42 -4.91 5.99
C ILE A 200 9.49 -6.38 6.37
N SER A 201 9.44 -6.70 7.67
CA SER A 201 9.39 -8.09 8.12
C SER A 201 8.19 -8.83 7.52
N PHE A 202 7.03 -8.16 7.50
CA PHE A 202 5.81 -8.71 6.93
C PHE A 202 5.93 -8.99 5.42
N PHE A 203 6.55 -8.09 4.65
CA PHE A 203 6.70 -8.23 3.20
C PHE A 203 7.95 -9.01 2.77
N ALA A 204 8.87 -9.34 3.68
CA ALA A 204 10.12 -10.02 3.35
C ALA A 204 9.95 -11.29 2.51
N PRO A 205 8.91 -12.14 2.70
CA PRO A 205 8.68 -13.31 1.85
C PRO A 205 8.38 -13.00 0.38
N LEU A 206 7.97 -11.78 0.04
CA LEU A 206 7.73 -11.36 -1.34
C LEU A 206 9.01 -10.91 -2.06
N ILE A 207 10.12 -10.71 -1.34
CA ILE A 207 11.36 -10.25 -1.93
C ILE A 207 12.02 -11.43 -2.67
N PRO A 208 12.32 -11.30 -3.97
CA PRO A 208 13.03 -12.32 -4.72
C PRO A 208 14.52 -12.25 -4.34
N THR A 209 14.89 -12.86 -3.21
CA THR A 209 16.27 -12.96 -2.74
C THR A 209 16.51 -14.31 -2.08
N ASP A 210 17.72 -14.85 -2.30
CA ASP A 210 18.22 -16.04 -1.61
C ASP A 210 18.86 -15.70 -0.25
N GLU A 211 18.99 -14.41 0.08
CA GLU A 211 19.55 -13.96 1.35
C GLU A 211 18.52 -14.12 2.48
N PRO A 212 18.90 -14.75 3.62
CA PRO A 212 18.03 -14.83 4.78
C PRO A 212 17.65 -13.42 5.25
N VAL A 213 16.40 -13.28 5.73
CA VAL A 213 15.90 -12.02 6.30
C VAL A 213 16.80 -11.62 7.45
N ASP A 214 17.62 -10.59 7.24
CA ASP A 214 18.52 -10.08 8.26
C ASP A 214 17.70 -9.45 9.39
N LYS A 215 17.72 -10.09 10.56
CA LYS A 215 17.03 -9.61 11.77
C LYS A 215 17.67 -8.33 12.32
N GLY A 216 18.89 -7.99 11.88
CA GLY A 216 19.63 -6.79 12.25
C GLY A 216 19.73 -5.74 11.14
N ALA A 217 18.89 -5.82 10.10
CA ALA A 217 18.95 -4.89 8.98
C ALA A 217 18.91 -3.43 9.45
N ASP A 218 19.85 -2.62 8.96
CA ASP A 218 19.88 -1.20 9.20
C ASP A 218 18.76 -0.52 8.40
N PHE A 219 17.77 0.02 9.11
CA PHE A 219 16.63 0.71 8.51
C PHE A 219 16.83 2.23 8.40
N THR A 220 18.00 2.76 8.80
CA THR A 220 18.28 4.20 8.76
C THR A 220 18.24 4.81 7.36
N HIS A 221 18.45 3.99 6.32
CA HIS A 221 18.35 4.44 4.93
C HIS A 221 16.90 4.56 4.43
N LEU A 222 15.94 3.94 5.11
CA LEU A 222 14.54 4.00 4.67
C LEU A 222 13.89 5.27 5.19
N ASP A 223 13.15 5.93 4.31
CA ASP A 223 12.44 7.15 4.66
C ASP A 223 11.29 6.81 5.63
N PRO A 224 11.31 7.33 6.87
CA PRO A 224 10.17 7.17 7.78
C PRO A 224 8.89 7.80 7.23
N GLN A 225 9.01 8.70 6.24
CA GLN A 225 7.91 9.41 5.61
C GLN A 225 7.34 8.71 4.38
N SER A 226 7.70 7.43 4.10
CA SER A 226 7.07 6.68 3.01
C SER A 226 5.54 6.79 3.10
N HIS A 227 4.88 7.05 1.97
CA HIS A 227 3.47 7.43 2.01
C HIS A 227 2.53 6.24 2.19
N HIS A 228 2.92 5.02 1.79
CA HIS A 228 2.11 3.80 1.90
C HIS A 228 2.97 2.54 1.76
N CYS A 229 2.38 1.35 2.00
CA CYS A 229 3.09 0.06 2.04
C CYS A 229 3.82 -0.30 0.75
N LEU A 230 3.21 -0.08 -0.42
CA LEU A 230 3.84 -0.33 -1.73
C LEU A 230 5.06 0.57 -1.97
N GLN A 231 5.01 1.86 -1.58
CA GLN A 231 6.17 2.74 -1.70
C GLN A 231 7.31 2.21 -0.83
N LEU A 232 7.02 1.88 0.42
CA LEU A 232 8.01 1.31 1.35
C LEU A 232 8.60 -0.01 0.83
N PHE A 233 7.77 -0.88 0.29
CA PHE A 233 8.20 -2.14 -0.33
C PHE A 233 9.14 -1.89 -1.50
N ARG A 234 8.79 -0.94 -2.39
CA ARG A 234 9.65 -0.55 -3.52
C ARG A 234 10.98 0.04 -3.06
N GLU A 235 10.98 0.93 -2.07
CA GLU A 235 12.20 1.54 -1.52
C GLU A 235 13.13 0.48 -0.94
N ASN A 236 12.60 -0.50 -0.22
CA ASN A 236 13.36 -1.64 0.28
C ASN A 236 13.94 -2.53 -0.84
N LEU A 237 13.22 -2.71 -1.95
CA LEU A 237 13.75 -3.43 -3.11
C LEU A 237 14.87 -2.65 -3.83
N VAL A 238 14.71 -1.32 -3.92
CA VAL A 238 15.71 -0.43 -4.53
C VAL A 238 16.97 -0.35 -3.68
N SER A 239 16.84 -0.21 -2.35
CA SER A 239 17.99 -0.13 -1.43
C SER A 239 18.82 -1.41 -1.44
N LYS A 240 18.18 -2.57 -1.63
CA LYS A 240 18.87 -3.86 -1.83
C LYS A 240 19.47 -4.03 -3.23
N GLY A 241 19.27 -3.08 -4.13
CA GLY A 241 19.77 -3.14 -5.51
C GLY A 241 19.13 -4.25 -6.34
N LEU A 242 17.87 -4.59 -6.05
CA LEU A 242 17.11 -5.61 -6.80
C LEU A 242 16.36 -5.02 -8.00
N ILE A 243 16.14 -3.69 -8.03
CA ILE A 243 15.40 -3.00 -9.09
C ILE A 243 16.26 -1.97 -9.85
N ALA A 244 17.40 -1.54 -9.30
CA ALA A 244 18.33 -0.60 -9.97
C ALA A 244 19.53 -1.33 -10.62
N PRO A 245 20.04 -0.87 -11.78
CA PRO A 245 21.24 -1.44 -12.37
C PRO A 245 22.45 -1.15 -11.46
N LYS A 246 23.11 -2.21 -10.99
CA LYS A 246 24.37 -2.07 -10.23
C LYS A 246 25.47 -1.58 -11.18
N PRO A 247 26.35 -0.65 -10.77
CA PRO A 247 27.62 -0.48 -11.47
C PRO A 247 28.40 -1.79 -11.34
N ALA A 248 28.79 -2.34 -12.49
CA ALA A 248 29.48 -3.61 -12.59
C ALA A 248 30.72 -3.63 -11.70
N LYS A 249 30.69 -4.45 -10.65
CA LYS A 249 31.84 -5.09 -9.98
C LYS A 249 31.32 -5.90 -8.78
N LYS A 250 31.06 -7.19 -8.98
CA LYS A 250 31.26 -8.23 -7.95
C LYS A 250 31.41 -9.59 -8.61
N LEU A 251 32.63 -10.12 -8.55
CA LEU A 251 33.01 -11.48 -8.93
C LEU A 251 32.20 -12.50 -8.11
N TRP A 252 31.52 -13.41 -8.78
CA TRP A 252 30.70 -14.45 -8.15
C TRP A 252 31.56 -15.53 -7.50
N LYS A 253 31.28 -15.86 -6.24
CA LYS A 253 31.67 -17.13 -5.62
C LYS A 253 30.46 -18.05 -5.64
N ARG A 254 30.56 -19.16 -6.39
CA ARG A 254 29.59 -20.26 -6.35
C ARG A 254 29.48 -20.80 -4.91
N ARG A 255 28.28 -20.80 -4.34
CA ARG A 255 27.95 -21.63 -3.17
C ARG A 255 26.77 -22.53 -3.55
N LEU A 256 26.97 -23.84 -3.43
CA LEU A 256 25.87 -24.79 -3.41
C LEU A 256 25.11 -24.61 -2.10
N SER A 257 23.85 -24.16 -2.18
CA SER A 257 22.94 -24.19 -1.05
C SER A 257 22.18 -25.51 -1.05
N ILE A 258 22.32 -26.26 0.05
CA ILE A 258 21.51 -27.42 0.37
C ILE A 258 20.10 -26.92 0.68
N ASN A 259 19.10 -27.44 -0.03
CA ASN A 259 17.69 -27.11 0.20
C ASN A 259 17.27 -27.53 1.61
N VAL A 260 16.85 -26.57 2.43
CA VAL A 260 16.12 -26.86 3.67
C VAL A 260 14.63 -26.83 3.33
N VAL A 261 13.98 -27.98 3.49
CA VAL A 261 12.55 -28.18 3.27
C VAL A 261 11.74 -27.18 4.10
N GLY A 262 10.84 -26.42 3.46
CA GLY A 262 9.76 -25.69 4.16
C GLY A 262 9.56 -24.20 3.83
N LYS A 263 10.36 -23.58 2.96
CA LYS A 263 10.10 -22.20 2.49
C LYS A 263 10.23 -22.13 0.97
N PRO A 264 9.19 -21.70 0.22
CA PRO A 264 9.38 -21.38 -1.18
C PRO A 264 10.15 -20.05 -1.24
N THR A 265 11.46 -20.10 -1.35
CA THR A 265 12.23 -18.94 -1.82
C THR A 265 11.84 -18.72 -3.28
N THR A 266 11.24 -17.57 -3.57
CA THR A 266 10.94 -17.19 -4.95
C THR A 266 12.28 -17.03 -5.66
N GLN A 267 12.60 -17.95 -6.57
CA GLN A 267 13.85 -17.93 -7.33
C GLN A 267 14.04 -16.57 -8.00
N VAL A 268 15.25 -16.01 -7.89
CA VAL A 268 15.62 -14.76 -8.56
C VAL A 268 15.52 -14.96 -10.07
N ILE A 269 14.54 -14.29 -10.71
CA ILE A 269 14.47 -14.22 -12.17
C ILE A 269 15.46 -13.14 -12.60
N TYR A 270 16.63 -13.56 -13.07
CA TYR A 270 17.66 -12.67 -13.60
C TYR A 270 17.17 -11.97 -14.87
N CYS A 271 17.48 -10.68 -15.01
CA CYS A 271 17.17 -9.96 -16.25
C CYS A 271 18.07 -10.46 -17.40
N VAL A 272 17.65 -10.22 -18.65
CA VAL A 272 18.40 -10.66 -19.85
C VAL A 272 19.85 -10.20 -19.80
N SER A 273 20.12 -8.96 -19.37
CA SER A 273 21.48 -8.43 -19.23
C SER A 273 22.31 -9.25 -18.23
N GLN A 274 21.74 -9.58 -17.08
CA GLN A 274 22.41 -10.38 -16.04
C GLN A 274 22.67 -11.82 -16.48
N LEU A 275 21.74 -12.42 -17.22
CA LEU A 275 21.92 -13.77 -17.78
C LEU A 275 22.99 -13.78 -18.86
N THR A 276 23.04 -12.76 -19.71
CA THR A 276 24.06 -12.61 -20.75
C THR A 276 25.45 -12.42 -20.14
N GLU A 277 25.57 -11.57 -19.11
CA GLU A 277 26.80 -11.41 -18.33
C GLU A 277 27.20 -12.70 -17.61
N GLY A 278 26.22 -13.51 -17.19
CA GLY A 278 26.41 -14.85 -16.63
C GLY A 278 26.80 -15.92 -17.64
N GLY A 279 27.02 -15.56 -18.92
CA GLY A 279 27.43 -16.48 -19.98
C GLY A 279 26.29 -17.25 -20.64
N VAL A 280 25.03 -16.93 -20.31
CA VAL A 280 23.85 -17.51 -20.96
C VAL A 280 23.66 -16.85 -22.31
N ARG A 281 23.70 -17.66 -23.38
CA ARG A 281 23.47 -17.19 -24.75
C ARG A 281 22.01 -17.45 -25.14
N PHE A 282 21.27 -16.39 -25.40
CA PHE A 282 19.92 -16.47 -25.94
C PHE A 282 19.99 -16.74 -27.44
N ARG A 283 19.30 -17.78 -27.92
CA ARG A 283 19.04 -17.96 -29.35
C ARG A 283 17.79 -17.16 -29.69
N MET A 284 17.94 -16.19 -30.60
CA MET A 284 16.80 -15.60 -31.32
C MET A 284 16.26 -16.60 -32.34
#